data_AF-A0A2V1C7U0-F1
#
_entry.id   AF-A0A2V1C7U0-F1
#
_cell.length_a   1.000
_cell.length_b   1.000
_cell.length_c   1.000
_cell.angle_alpha   90.00
_cell.angle_beta   90.00
_cell.angle_gamma   90.00
#
_symmetry.space_group_name_H-M   'P 1'
#
loop_
_entity.id
_entity.type
_entity.pdbx_description
1 polymer ?
#
loop_
_entity_poly.entity_id
_entity_poly.type
_entity_poly.pdbx_seq_one_letter_code
_entity_poly.pdbx_strand_id
1 'polypeptide(L)'
;MALSLIGLVLLTAVLDSVIALPNNILCAEQAIWNSEVLAVLADMYQRITPEVFADINTFNNASISSGVQFQVYDDAFLPILGDAPTVSLILNSANTSFPQFHEAAILASSNPPVLFVSSNQYSFSGINSPNTDQKAVVISRITRNPANQIWSSETITPTGREIHLANGGTLSPDGNLIFCAQGDLANPGGLLRLSPTAPFATTNLINNYLGIPFNSPNDVIRTSDGALWFTDPQFGFIQNIRPAPQLPAQVYRWVPGTTDLRVVADGLAAPNGIGFSPDEKIAYISDTAQNSTAPTATKTIYAYDVVTSGSEPFLSNKRTFAMPSVGIPDGIKTDKAGNVYAGCGDGVNVWTPQGKLLGKILVTGGVANFALGDNGMVFLLNEDKLFLATLGGLGAATQPKSAVFGIASDFRV
;
A
#
# COMPACT_ATOMS: atom_id res chain seq x y z
N MET A 1 39.68 31.82 1.52
CA MET A 1 39.06 33.13 1.81
C MET A 1 37.58 33.00 1.47
N ALA A 2 36.71 33.27 2.45
CA ALA A 2 35.25 33.41 2.37
C ALA A 2 34.42 32.23 1.80
N LEU A 3 33.91 31.39 2.70
CA LEU A 3 32.51 30.95 2.67
C LEU A 3 32.01 30.95 4.11
N SER A 4 31.21 31.96 4.38
CA SER A 4 30.79 32.49 5.66
C SER A 4 29.41 31.97 6.07
N LEU A 5 29.26 31.75 7.38
CA LEU A 5 28.07 32.10 8.18
C LEU A 5 26.70 31.65 7.65
N ILE A 6 26.40 30.35 7.67
CA ILE A 6 25.01 29.87 7.90
C ILE A 6 24.98 28.67 8.88
N GLY A 7 26.06 27.89 8.99
CA GLY A 7 26.11 26.73 9.89
C GLY A 7 26.28 27.01 11.39
N LEU A 8 26.39 28.26 11.83
CA LEU A 8 26.73 28.60 13.23
C LEU A 8 25.54 29.03 14.11
N VAL A 9 24.30 29.00 13.61
CA VAL A 9 23.11 29.45 14.38
C VAL A 9 22.22 28.28 14.83
N LEU A 10 22.44 27.05 14.37
CA LEU A 10 21.59 25.90 14.73
C LEU A 10 22.21 24.94 15.76
N LEU A 11 23.43 25.20 16.24
CA LEU A 11 24.08 24.36 17.26
C LEU A 11 24.02 24.95 18.68
N THR A 12 23.42 26.12 18.86
CA THR A 12 23.21 26.74 20.18
C THR A 12 21.84 26.44 20.79
N ALA A 13 20.91 25.82 20.05
CA ALA A 13 19.56 25.52 20.57
C ALA A 13 19.39 24.09 21.12
N VAL A 14 20.39 23.20 21.00
CA VAL A 14 20.28 21.79 21.44
C VAL A 14 21.14 21.49 22.68
N LEU A 15 21.92 22.46 23.17
CA LEU A 15 22.82 22.25 24.32
C LEU A 15 22.33 22.83 25.66
N ASP A 16 21.14 23.45 25.70
CA ASP A 16 20.58 24.05 26.92
C ASP A 16 19.68 23.11 27.76
N SER A 17 19.53 21.83 27.41
CA SER A 17 18.63 20.92 28.16
C SER A 17 19.29 19.71 28.81
N VAL A 18 20.60 19.52 28.71
CA VAL A 18 21.26 18.37 29.33
C VAL A 18 22.56 18.81 30.01
N ILE A 19 22.58 18.67 31.34
CA ILE A 19 23.69 18.91 32.30
C ILE A 19 23.60 20.26 33.03
N ALA A 20 22.78 20.26 34.09
CA ALA A 20 23.07 21.11 35.24
C ALA A 20 24.20 20.46 36.06
N LEU A 21 25.37 21.09 36.09
CA LEU A 21 26.38 20.86 37.13
C LEU A 21 26.86 22.21 37.68
N PRO A 22 27.06 22.34 39.02
CA PRO A 22 27.25 23.62 39.67
C PRO A 22 28.72 24.08 39.68
N ASN A 23 28.87 25.40 39.71
CA ASN A 23 30.04 26.20 40.06
C ASN A 23 31.12 26.43 38.98
N ASN A 24 31.10 27.68 38.50
CA ASN A 24 32.22 28.49 38.01
C ASN A 24 33.63 27.92 38.22
N ILE A 25 34.31 27.61 37.11
CA ILE A 25 35.66 28.12 36.78
C ILE A 25 35.69 28.27 35.26
N LEU A 26 35.79 29.52 34.80
CA LEU A 26 36.27 29.86 33.46
C LEU A 26 37.79 29.74 33.47
N CYS A 27 38.36 28.91 32.61
CA CYS A 27 39.64 29.23 32.00
C CYS A 27 39.69 28.64 30.59
N ALA A 28 39.79 29.53 29.62
CA ALA A 28 39.95 29.20 28.22
C ALA A 28 41.37 28.69 27.98
N GLU A 29 41.49 27.47 27.47
CA GLU A 29 42.65 27.08 26.66
C GLU A 29 42.16 26.76 25.25
N GLN A 30 42.77 27.42 24.27
CA GLN A 30 42.56 27.17 22.85
C GLN A 30 42.89 25.71 22.53
N ALA A 31 41.86 24.88 22.39
CA ALA A 31 42.04 23.57 21.78
C ALA A 31 42.35 23.76 20.29
N ILE A 32 43.62 23.60 19.95
CA ILE A 32 44.08 23.47 18.57
C ILE A 32 43.50 22.15 18.05
N TRP A 33 42.59 22.25 17.07
CA TRP A 33 41.99 21.09 16.40
C TRP A 33 43.06 20.40 15.55
N ASN A 34 43.78 19.45 16.12
CA ASN A 34 44.66 18.57 15.37
C ASN A 34 43.87 17.38 14.80
N SER A 35 44.41 16.76 13.75
CA SER A 35 43.78 15.64 13.03
C SER A 35 43.47 14.42 13.90
N GLU A 36 44.02 14.36 15.13
CA GLU A 36 43.76 13.29 16.09
C GLU A 36 42.41 13.45 16.81
N VAL A 37 41.94 14.68 17.10
CA VAL A 37 40.58 14.88 17.68
C VAL A 37 39.49 14.61 16.66
N LEU A 38 39.74 14.93 15.38
CA LEU A 38 38.86 14.52 14.27
C LEU A 38 38.92 13.00 14.03
N ALA A 39 40.05 12.34 14.30
CA ALA A 39 40.15 10.89 14.24
C ALA A 39 39.39 10.21 15.39
N VAL A 40 39.42 10.76 16.61
CA VAL A 40 38.67 10.22 17.77
C VAL A 40 37.16 10.44 17.61
N LEU A 41 36.70 11.54 17.00
CA LEU A 41 35.28 11.74 16.68
C LEU A 41 34.83 10.93 15.44
N ALA A 42 35.74 10.63 14.50
CA ALA A 42 35.47 9.70 13.41
C ALA A 42 35.39 8.23 13.91
N ASP A 43 36.10 7.90 14.99
CA ASP A 43 36.08 6.57 15.62
C ASP A 43 34.87 6.36 16.57
N MET A 44 34.21 7.45 16.98
CA MET A 44 32.94 7.40 17.72
C MET A 44 31.69 7.36 16.83
N TYR A 45 31.84 7.47 15.51
CA TYR A 45 30.87 6.90 14.56
C TYR A 45 31.26 5.45 14.29
N GLN A 46 31.16 4.62 15.34
CA GLN A 46 31.01 3.19 15.11
C GLN A 46 29.74 3.02 14.28
N ARG A 47 29.92 2.84 12.96
CA ARG A 47 29.03 2.04 12.16
C ARG A 47 28.74 0.81 13.00
N ILE A 48 27.49 0.70 13.45
CA ILE A 48 26.94 -0.54 13.97
C ILE A 48 27.00 -1.49 12.77
N THR A 49 28.14 -2.17 12.62
CA THR A 49 28.32 -3.25 11.66
C THR A 49 27.51 -4.45 12.18
N PRO A 50 27.12 -5.38 11.29
CA PRO A 50 26.31 -6.54 11.65
C PRO A 50 26.85 -7.40 12.82
N GLU A 51 28.11 -7.22 13.20
CA GLU A 51 28.80 -7.96 14.26
C GLU A 51 28.27 -7.63 15.66
N VAL A 52 27.70 -6.44 15.90
CA VAL A 52 27.08 -6.10 17.21
C VAL A 52 25.73 -6.82 17.42
N PHE A 53 25.19 -7.48 16.38
CA PHE A 53 24.01 -8.35 16.51
C PHE A 53 24.33 -9.78 16.95
N ALA A 54 25.60 -10.13 17.15
CA ALA A 54 25.99 -11.49 17.55
C ALA A 54 25.47 -11.91 18.94
N ASP A 55 25.03 -10.95 19.78
CA ASP A 55 24.36 -11.23 21.07
C ASP A 55 22.82 -11.15 21.01
N ILE A 56 22.22 -11.04 19.81
CA ILE A 56 20.76 -11.12 19.56
C ILE A 56 20.34 -12.54 19.10
N ASN A 57 21.09 -13.58 19.50
CA ASN A 57 20.84 -14.99 19.15
C ASN A 57 19.46 -15.58 19.56
N THR A 58 18.50 -14.76 19.98
CA THR A 58 17.13 -15.15 20.33
C THR A 58 16.00 -14.45 19.57
N PHE A 59 16.25 -13.46 18.69
CA PHE A 59 15.12 -12.71 18.08
C PHE A 59 15.07 -12.52 16.55
N ASN A 60 16.10 -12.83 15.77
CA ASN A 60 16.10 -12.54 14.32
C ASN A 60 16.84 -13.58 13.48
N ASN A 61 16.63 -14.87 13.75
CA ASN A 61 17.33 -15.94 13.03
C ASN A 61 16.73 -16.17 11.64
N ALA A 62 16.91 -15.17 10.78
CA ALA A 62 16.32 -15.13 9.47
C ALA A 62 17.48 -15.06 8.46
N SER A 63 18.12 -16.21 8.24
CA SER A 63 19.19 -16.41 7.25
C SER A 63 18.80 -15.81 5.89
N ILE A 64 19.41 -14.68 5.53
CA ILE A 64 19.22 -14.02 4.23
C ILE A 64 20.25 -14.61 3.24
N SER A 65 20.11 -15.89 2.90
CA SER A 65 20.88 -16.48 1.80
C SER A 65 20.18 -16.19 0.47
N SER A 66 20.95 -15.98 -0.60
CA SER A 66 20.40 -15.87 -1.95
C SER A 66 19.56 -17.10 -2.28
N GLY A 67 18.32 -16.89 -2.73
CA GLY A 67 17.37 -17.97 -3.07
C GLY A 67 16.33 -18.31 -2.00
N VAL A 68 16.34 -17.66 -0.83
CA VAL A 68 15.26 -17.81 0.15
C VAL A 68 14.01 -17.07 -0.34
N GLN A 69 12.91 -17.80 -0.51
CA GLN A 69 11.60 -17.23 -0.88
C GLN A 69 10.68 -17.01 0.31
N PHE A 70 10.95 -17.66 1.45
CA PHE A 70 10.15 -17.56 2.66
C PHE A 70 11.05 -17.33 3.87
N GLN A 71 10.81 -16.25 4.61
CA GLN A 71 11.57 -15.91 5.80
C GLN A 71 10.67 -16.05 7.02
N VAL A 72 11.00 -16.98 7.92
CA VAL A 72 10.22 -17.27 9.13
C VAL A 72 10.81 -16.50 10.31
N TYR A 73 9.98 -15.76 11.03
CA TYR A 73 10.35 -15.08 12.29
C TYR A 73 9.63 -15.71 13.50
N ASP A 74 8.51 -16.38 13.28
CA ASP A 74 7.72 -17.08 14.28
C ASP A 74 7.17 -18.40 13.72
N ASP A 75 7.18 -19.47 14.52
CA ASP A 75 6.68 -20.80 14.13
C ASP A 75 5.21 -20.81 13.74
N ALA A 76 4.41 -19.84 14.21
CA ALA A 76 3.03 -19.65 13.77
C ALA A 76 2.90 -19.28 12.28
N PHE A 77 4.00 -18.94 11.59
CA PHE A 77 4.02 -18.82 10.13
C PHE A 77 4.08 -20.17 9.41
N LEU A 78 4.61 -21.22 10.04
CA LEU A 78 4.77 -22.54 9.39
C LEU A 78 3.42 -23.15 8.93
N PRO A 79 2.33 -23.11 9.73
CA PRO A 79 1.03 -23.57 9.26
C PRO A 79 0.45 -22.75 8.10
N ILE A 80 0.81 -21.46 8.01
CA ILE A 80 0.40 -20.59 6.90
C ILE A 80 1.12 -21.02 5.62
N LEU A 81 2.41 -21.30 5.71
CA LEU A 81 3.23 -21.78 4.59
C LEU A 81 2.82 -23.18 4.12
N GLY A 82 2.46 -24.07 5.06
CA GLY A 82 2.23 -25.48 4.77
C GLY A 82 3.51 -26.26 4.45
N ASP A 83 3.35 -27.49 3.96
CA ASP A 83 4.45 -28.44 3.83
C ASP A 83 5.39 -28.17 2.63
N ALA A 84 4.88 -27.51 1.59
CA ALA A 84 5.62 -27.30 0.34
C ALA A 84 5.26 -25.95 -0.32
N PRO A 85 5.54 -24.81 0.36
CA PRO A 85 5.24 -23.50 -0.19
C PRO A 85 6.13 -23.23 -1.42
N THR A 86 5.59 -22.54 -2.42
CA THR A 86 6.35 -22.15 -3.62
C THR A 86 6.09 -20.70 -3.99
N VAL A 87 7.06 -20.04 -4.64
CA VAL A 87 6.84 -18.78 -5.37
C VAL A 87 7.30 -19.00 -6.81
N SER A 88 6.36 -18.88 -7.76
CA SER A 88 6.60 -19.11 -9.19
C SER A 88 6.29 -17.86 -9.99
N LEU A 89 7.16 -17.50 -10.93
CA LEU A 89 6.86 -16.49 -11.94
C LEU A 89 5.81 -17.04 -12.90
N ILE A 90 4.69 -16.34 -13.08
CA ILE A 90 3.61 -16.78 -13.97
C ILE A 90 3.45 -15.90 -15.21
N LEU A 91 3.77 -14.60 -15.14
CA LEU A 91 3.79 -13.69 -16.29
C LEU A 91 4.91 -12.66 -16.16
N ASN A 92 5.42 -12.22 -17.31
CA ASN A 92 6.20 -10.99 -17.45
C ASN A 92 5.43 -10.02 -18.32
N SER A 93 5.64 -8.74 -18.11
CA SER A 93 5.21 -7.69 -19.01
C SER A 93 5.92 -7.81 -20.37
N ALA A 94 5.39 -7.11 -21.38
CA ALA A 94 5.97 -7.14 -22.72
C ALA A 94 7.43 -6.67 -22.77
N ASN A 95 7.84 -5.81 -21.82
CA ASN A 95 9.22 -5.42 -21.55
C ASN A 95 9.33 -4.83 -20.14
N THR A 96 10.57 -4.61 -19.68
CA THR A 96 10.89 -4.11 -18.33
C THR A 96 10.48 -2.66 -18.08
N SER A 97 10.17 -1.88 -19.12
CA SER A 97 9.70 -0.49 -18.99
C SER A 97 8.18 -0.39 -18.89
N PHE A 98 7.47 -1.52 -18.96
CA PHE A 98 6.03 -1.59 -18.82
C PHE A 98 5.66 -2.28 -17.50
N PRO A 99 5.41 -1.54 -16.42
CA PRO A 99 5.14 -2.08 -15.08
C PRO A 99 3.68 -2.55 -14.97
N GLN A 100 3.31 -3.60 -15.68
CA GLN A 100 1.92 -4.04 -15.86
C GLN A 100 1.21 -4.47 -14.56
N PHE A 101 1.96 -4.94 -13.57
CA PHE A 101 1.45 -5.58 -12.37
C PHE A 101 1.84 -4.72 -11.15
N HIS A 102 1.05 -3.70 -10.83
CA HIS A 102 1.34 -2.79 -9.73
C HIS A 102 0.23 -2.82 -8.67
N GLU A 103 -1.02 -2.52 -9.06
CA GLU A 103 -2.12 -2.20 -8.15
C GLU A 103 -3.43 -2.97 -8.45
N ALA A 104 -4.48 -2.66 -7.70
CA ALA A 104 -5.86 -3.17 -7.74
C ALA A 104 -6.07 -4.65 -7.39
N ALA A 105 -5.16 -5.54 -7.80
CA ALA A 105 -5.21 -6.99 -7.56
C ALA A 105 -6.63 -7.57 -7.27
N ILE A 106 -7.57 -7.42 -8.20
CA ILE A 106 -8.98 -7.78 -8.00
C ILE A 106 -9.21 -9.21 -8.47
N LEU A 107 -9.37 -10.15 -7.55
CA LEU A 107 -9.71 -11.53 -7.87
C LEU A 107 -11.23 -11.64 -8.14
N ALA A 108 -11.63 -11.54 -9.41
CA ALA A 108 -13.03 -11.56 -9.84
C ALA A 108 -13.64 -12.98 -9.87
N SER A 109 -12.80 -14.01 -9.99
CA SER A 109 -13.20 -15.42 -9.89
C SER A 109 -12.03 -16.20 -9.32
N SER A 110 -12.30 -17.19 -8.45
CA SER A 110 -11.27 -18.09 -7.91
C SER A 110 -11.12 -19.39 -8.71
N ASN A 111 -12.15 -19.83 -9.44
CA ASN A 111 -12.12 -21.11 -10.16
C ASN A 111 -12.91 -21.09 -11.48
N PRO A 112 -12.24 -20.99 -12.64
CA PRO A 112 -10.82 -20.68 -12.77
C PRO A 112 -10.50 -19.27 -12.25
N PRO A 113 -9.24 -19.02 -11.83
CA PRO A 113 -8.83 -17.70 -11.37
C PRO A 113 -8.90 -16.65 -12.49
N VAL A 114 -9.55 -15.53 -12.21
CA VAL A 114 -9.59 -14.34 -13.07
C VAL A 114 -9.20 -13.13 -12.23
N LEU A 115 -8.08 -12.52 -12.57
CA LEU A 115 -7.50 -11.39 -11.84
C LEU A 115 -7.55 -10.14 -12.73
N PHE A 116 -7.89 -9.00 -12.16
CA PHE A 116 -7.71 -7.69 -12.79
C PHE A 116 -6.67 -6.89 -12.04
N VAL A 117 -5.77 -6.24 -12.77
CA VAL A 117 -4.70 -5.42 -12.21
C VAL A 117 -4.61 -4.09 -12.95
N SER A 118 -4.08 -3.08 -12.29
CA SER A 118 -3.62 -1.84 -12.90
C SER A 118 -2.09 -1.81 -12.94
N SER A 119 -1.55 -1.25 -14.03
CA SER A 119 -0.12 -0.98 -14.13
C SER A 119 0.29 0.18 -13.24
N ASN A 120 1.58 0.33 -12.98
CA ASN A 120 2.11 1.59 -12.47
C ASN A 120 2.01 2.66 -13.56
N GLN A 121 2.15 3.93 -13.17
CA GLN A 121 2.29 5.03 -14.12
C GLN A 121 3.55 4.81 -14.95
N TYR A 122 3.42 4.85 -16.27
CA TYR A 122 4.55 4.69 -17.18
C TYR A 122 4.44 5.63 -18.38
N SER A 123 5.59 5.97 -18.97
CA SER A 123 5.69 6.79 -20.18
C SER A 123 6.31 5.95 -21.29
N PHE A 124 5.83 6.12 -22.52
CA PHE A 124 6.36 5.43 -23.69
C PHE A 124 6.40 6.35 -24.90
N SER A 125 7.30 6.05 -25.85
CA SER A 125 7.44 6.85 -27.07
C SER A 125 6.11 6.90 -27.83
N GLY A 126 5.64 8.11 -28.14
CA GLY A 126 4.39 8.34 -28.87
C GLY A 126 3.16 8.56 -27.99
N ILE A 127 3.27 8.46 -26.66
CA ILE A 127 2.21 8.98 -25.79
C ILE A 127 2.14 10.51 -25.93
N ASN A 128 0.91 11.04 -26.08
CA ASN A 128 0.65 12.47 -26.05
C ASN A 128 -0.52 12.73 -25.10
N SER A 129 -0.21 12.75 -23.81
CA SER A 129 -1.18 12.98 -22.73
C SER A 129 -0.65 14.07 -21.79
N PRO A 130 -0.74 15.36 -22.20
CA PRO A 130 -0.21 16.46 -21.39
C PRO A 130 -0.92 16.58 -20.04
N ASN A 131 -2.19 16.16 -19.94
CA ASN A 131 -2.96 16.23 -18.70
C ASN A 131 -2.48 15.22 -17.65
N THR A 132 -1.72 14.21 -18.03
CA THR A 132 -1.16 13.19 -17.13
C THR A 132 0.36 13.28 -17.03
N ASP A 133 0.96 14.41 -17.43
CA ASP A 133 2.41 14.56 -17.50
C ASP A 133 3.07 13.45 -18.35
N GLN A 134 2.43 13.14 -19.50
CA GLN A 134 2.87 12.11 -20.44
C GLN A 134 2.93 10.70 -19.83
N LYS A 135 2.07 10.40 -18.85
CA LYS A 135 1.96 9.07 -18.22
C LYS A 135 0.65 8.39 -18.62
N ALA A 136 0.67 7.08 -18.63
CA ALA A 136 -0.52 6.24 -18.75
C ALA A 136 -0.54 5.18 -17.65
N VAL A 137 -1.72 4.62 -17.43
CA VAL A 137 -1.94 3.36 -16.74
C VAL A 137 -2.84 2.51 -17.61
N VAL A 138 -2.62 1.19 -17.61
CA VAL A 138 -3.52 0.25 -18.25
C VAL A 138 -4.12 -0.71 -17.23
N ILE A 139 -5.35 -1.12 -17.49
CA ILE A 139 -5.99 -2.21 -16.76
C ILE A 139 -5.79 -3.49 -17.57
N SER A 140 -5.39 -4.56 -16.92
CA SER A 140 -5.20 -5.88 -17.53
C SER A 140 -6.10 -6.92 -16.89
N ARG A 141 -6.67 -7.81 -17.71
CA ARG A 141 -7.34 -9.03 -17.26
C ARG A 141 -6.39 -10.21 -17.43
N ILE A 142 -6.15 -10.94 -16.35
CA ILE A 142 -5.28 -12.11 -16.28
C ILE A 142 -6.15 -13.34 -16.06
N THR A 143 -5.95 -14.34 -16.90
CA THR A 143 -6.71 -15.59 -16.88
C THR A 143 -5.77 -16.78 -16.95
N ARG A 144 -6.24 -17.92 -16.45
CA ARG A 144 -5.56 -19.20 -16.57
C ARG A 144 -6.39 -20.15 -17.43
N ASN A 145 -5.81 -20.67 -18.50
CA ASN A 145 -6.48 -21.65 -19.33
C ASN A 145 -6.59 -22.99 -18.57
N PRO A 146 -7.81 -23.53 -18.32
CA PRO A 146 -7.96 -24.74 -17.54
C PRO A 146 -7.40 -26.01 -18.22
N ALA A 147 -7.25 -26.03 -19.54
CA ALA A 147 -6.81 -27.22 -20.26
C ALA A 147 -5.29 -27.41 -20.22
N ASN A 148 -4.52 -26.33 -20.37
CA ASN A 148 -3.04 -26.38 -20.41
C ASN A 148 -2.37 -25.65 -19.25
N GLN A 149 -3.16 -25.06 -18.34
CA GLN A 149 -2.71 -24.39 -17.12
C GLN A 149 -1.86 -23.13 -17.37
N ILE A 150 -1.82 -22.62 -18.61
CA ILE A 150 -1.06 -21.45 -19.02
C ILE A 150 -1.78 -20.17 -18.60
N TRP A 151 -1.01 -19.23 -18.07
CA TRP A 151 -1.47 -17.88 -17.75
C TRP A 151 -1.38 -16.97 -18.97
N SER A 152 -2.36 -16.09 -19.13
CA SER A 152 -2.37 -15.05 -20.16
C SER A 152 -2.86 -13.74 -19.58
N SER A 153 -2.39 -12.64 -20.15
CA SER A 153 -2.88 -11.31 -19.85
C SER A 153 -3.38 -10.64 -21.12
N GLU A 154 -4.45 -9.87 -21.01
CA GLU A 154 -4.91 -8.95 -22.03
C GLU A 154 -5.13 -7.57 -21.43
N THR A 155 -4.77 -6.53 -22.19
CA THR A 155 -5.16 -5.17 -21.86
C THR A 155 -6.63 -4.99 -22.18
N ILE A 156 -7.40 -4.46 -21.22
CA ILE A 156 -8.81 -4.13 -21.47
C ILE A 156 -8.93 -2.67 -21.88
N THR A 157 -9.81 -2.41 -22.84
CA THR A 157 -10.20 -1.06 -23.24
C THR A 157 -11.65 -0.86 -22.84
N PRO A 158 -11.91 -0.16 -21.72
CA PRO A 158 -13.26 0.09 -21.26
C PRO A 158 -14.06 0.93 -22.26
N THR A 159 -15.37 0.74 -22.29
CA THR A 159 -16.30 1.60 -23.02
C THR A 159 -17.04 2.53 -22.06
N GLY A 160 -17.26 3.78 -22.43
CA GLY A 160 -17.96 4.76 -21.60
C GLY A 160 -17.03 5.80 -20.98
N ARG A 161 -17.15 6.04 -19.67
CA ARG A 161 -16.31 7.00 -18.93
C ARG A 161 -14.89 6.44 -18.73
N GLU A 162 -13.89 7.24 -19.01
CA GLU A 162 -12.49 6.83 -18.81
C GLU A 162 -12.14 6.72 -17.32
N ILE A 163 -11.40 5.67 -16.96
CA ILE A 163 -10.78 5.53 -15.63
C ILE A 163 -9.40 6.16 -15.71
N HIS A 164 -9.33 7.48 -15.52
CA HIS A 164 -8.08 8.24 -15.61
C HIS A 164 -7.09 7.79 -14.53
N LEU A 165 -5.98 7.19 -14.97
CA LEU A 165 -4.91 6.68 -14.11
C LEU A 165 -5.46 5.80 -12.99
N ALA A 166 -6.03 4.65 -13.38
CA ALA A 166 -6.53 3.63 -12.46
C ALA A 166 -5.44 3.25 -11.44
N ASN A 167 -5.82 3.03 -10.18
CA ASN A 167 -4.90 2.61 -9.13
C ASN A 167 -5.49 1.40 -8.41
N GLY A 168 -5.78 1.45 -7.11
CA GLY A 168 -6.39 0.36 -6.36
C GLY A 168 -7.83 0.03 -6.77
N GLY A 169 -8.36 -1.06 -6.24
CA GLY A 169 -9.68 -1.56 -6.63
C GLY A 169 -10.19 -2.73 -5.80
N THR A 170 -11.49 -2.97 -5.90
CA THR A 170 -12.18 -4.06 -5.21
C THR A 170 -13.31 -4.64 -6.05
N LEU A 171 -13.78 -5.82 -5.67
CA LEU A 171 -14.98 -6.43 -6.23
C LEU A 171 -16.24 -5.87 -5.52
N SER A 172 -17.30 -5.67 -6.30
CA SER A 172 -18.65 -5.37 -5.80
C SER A 172 -19.54 -6.63 -5.81
N PRO A 173 -20.65 -6.69 -5.05
CA PRO A 173 -21.48 -7.90 -4.90
C PRO A 173 -22.10 -8.40 -6.18
N ASP A 174 -22.40 -7.47 -7.09
CA ASP A 174 -22.99 -7.79 -8.38
C ASP A 174 -21.93 -8.23 -9.40
N GLY A 175 -20.70 -8.52 -8.92
CA GLY A 175 -19.58 -9.01 -9.71
C GLY A 175 -18.85 -7.93 -10.51
N ASN A 176 -19.24 -6.66 -10.39
CA ASN A 176 -18.52 -5.57 -11.05
C ASN A 176 -17.27 -5.19 -10.29
N LEU A 177 -16.31 -4.61 -11.01
CA LEU A 177 -15.08 -4.10 -10.43
C LEU A 177 -15.29 -2.64 -10.04
N ILE A 178 -14.70 -2.22 -8.94
CA ILE A 178 -14.61 -0.83 -8.50
C ILE A 178 -13.15 -0.46 -8.55
N PHE A 179 -12.83 0.64 -9.24
CA PHE A 179 -11.48 1.19 -9.31
C PHE A 179 -11.44 2.57 -8.68
N CYS A 180 -10.36 2.83 -7.95
CA CYS A 180 -9.87 4.17 -7.73
C CYS A 180 -9.31 4.71 -9.06
N ALA A 181 -9.78 5.88 -9.48
CA ALA A 181 -9.13 6.70 -10.49
C ALA A 181 -8.43 7.86 -9.80
N GLN A 182 -7.13 8.03 -10.07
CA GLN A 182 -6.39 9.17 -9.53
C GLN A 182 -6.80 10.49 -10.19
N GLY A 183 -7.37 10.43 -11.38
CA GLY A 183 -7.71 11.61 -12.19
C GLY A 183 -6.53 12.12 -12.99
N ASP A 184 -6.70 13.29 -13.59
CA ASP A 184 -5.64 14.00 -14.32
C ASP A 184 -5.76 15.53 -14.08
N LEU A 185 -4.99 16.36 -14.80
CA LEU A 185 -5.02 17.82 -14.67
C LEU A 185 -6.34 18.46 -15.15
N ALA A 186 -7.14 17.74 -15.94
CA ALA A 186 -8.42 18.20 -16.50
C ALA A 186 -9.65 17.50 -15.90
N ASN A 187 -9.50 16.28 -15.39
CA ASN A 187 -10.58 15.40 -14.96
C ASN A 187 -10.40 15.01 -13.48
N PRO A 188 -11.44 15.10 -12.63
CA PRO A 188 -11.34 14.70 -11.22
C PRO A 188 -11.05 13.21 -11.06
N GLY A 189 -10.34 12.84 -9.99
CA GLY A 189 -10.26 11.46 -9.51
C GLY A 189 -11.58 11.03 -8.85
N GLY A 190 -11.66 9.76 -8.43
CA GLY A 190 -12.87 9.22 -7.82
C GLY A 190 -12.95 7.71 -7.82
N LEU A 191 -14.14 7.18 -7.56
CA LEU A 191 -14.47 5.77 -7.71
C LEU A 191 -15.28 5.55 -8.98
N LEU A 192 -14.89 4.57 -9.78
CA LEU A 192 -15.60 4.15 -10.98
C LEU A 192 -15.91 2.67 -10.92
N ARG A 193 -17.06 2.29 -11.48
CA ARG A 193 -17.46 0.91 -11.68
C ARG A 193 -17.12 0.46 -13.09
N LEU A 194 -16.64 -0.77 -13.22
CA LEU A 194 -16.26 -1.41 -14.47
C LEU A 194 -16.90 -2.81 -14.56
N SER A 195 -17.57 -3.10 -15.68
CA SER A 195 -18.02 -4.46 -15.99
C SER A 195 -16.82 -5.39 -16.21
N PRO A 196 -16.79 -6.60 -15.62
CA PRO A 196 -15.69 -7.55 -15.79
C PRO A 196 -15.74 -8.27 -17.16
N THR A 197 -16.79 -8.03 -17.94
CA THR A 197 -17.01 -8.64 -19.26
C THR A 197 -17.11 -7.56 -20.35
N ALA A 198 -16.65 -7.91 -21.55
CA ALA A 198 -16.79 -7.08 -22.74
C ALA A 198 -18.26 -6.66 -22.95
N PRO A 199 -18.54 -5.39 -23.28
CA PRO A 199 -17.61 -4.37 -23.75
C PRO A 199 -16.92 -3.56 -22.63
N PHE A 200 -16.84 -4.09 -21.41
CA PHE A 200 -16.15 -3.46 -20.27
C PHE A 200 -16.71 -2.06 -19.98
N ALA A 201 -18.04 -1.96 -19.89
CA ALA A 201 -18.71 -0.69 -19.68
C ALA A 201 -18.33 -0.05 -18.33
N THR A 202 -18.13 1.26 -18.33
CA THR A 202 -17.76 2.05 -17.15
C THR A 202 -18.79 3.07 -16.75
N THR A 203 -18.89 3.32 -15.45
CA THR A 203 -19.75 4.35 -14.85
C THR A 203 -19.05 5.05 -13.69
N ASN A 204 -19.18 6.38 -13.62
CA ASN A 204 -18.71 7.14 -12.46
C ASN A 204 -19.63 6.90 -11.27
N LEU A 205 -19.04 6.74 -10.08
CA LEU A 205 -19.78 6.59 -8.83
C LEU A 205 -19.73 7.87 -8.02
N ILE A 206 -18.53 8.30 -7.63
CA ILE A 206 -18.28 9.52 -6.86
C ILE A 206 -16.94 10.13 -7.29
N ASN A 207 -16.82 11.46 -7.23
CA ASN A 207 -15.60 12.18 -7.64
C ASN A 207 -15.27 13.44 -6.80
N ASN A 208 -16.03 13.69 -5.73
CA ASN A 208 -15.84 14.83 -4.86
C ASN A 208 -16.38 14.54 -3.45
N TYR A 209 -15.89 15.31 -2.48
CA TYR A 209 -16.45 15.44 -1.15
C TYR A 209 -17.01 16.84 -0.97
N LEU A 210 -18.33 16.96 -0.79
CA LEU A 210 -19.03 18.24 -0.61
C LEU A 210 -18.70 19.29 -1.70
N GLY A 211 -18.56 18.85 -2.95
CA GLY A 211 -18.22 19.70 -4.09
C GLY A 211 -16.72 19.94 -4.30
N ILE A 212 -15.86 19.50 -3.37
CA ILE A 212 -14.41 19.60 -3.49
C ILE A 212 -13.87 18.31 -4.11
N PRO A 213 -13.12 18.36 -5.23
CA PRO A 213 -12.57 17.17 -5.85
C PRO A 213 -11.66 16.38 -4.90
N PHE A 214 -11.73 15.05 -4.96
CA PHE A 214 -10.76 14.19 -4.27
C PHE A 214 -9.32 14.48 -4.76
N ASN A 215 -8.35 14.26 -3.88
CA ASN A 215 -6.94 14.48 -4.18
C ASN A 215 -6.48 13.55 -5.31
N SER A 216 -6.49 12.24 -5.02
CA SER A 216 -6.16 11.14 -5.93
C SER A 216 -6.41 9.82 -5.19
N PRO A 217 -7.64 9.29 -5.21
CA PRO A 217 -7.96 8.04 -4.52
C PRO A 217 -6.97 6.93 -4.87
N ASN A 218 -6.50 6.19 -3.87
CA ASN A 218 -5.44 5.20 -4.03
C ASN A 218 -6.00 3.78 -3.87
N ASP A 219 -6.43 3.36 -2.68
CA ASP A 219 -7.00 2.03 -2.47
C ASP A 219 -8.46 2.08 -2.04
N VAL A 220 -9.21 1.03 -2.31
CA VAL A 220 -10.63 0.88 -1.94
C VAL A 220 -10.94 -0.54 -1.53
N ILE A 221 -11.68 -0.71 -0.45
CA ILE A 221 -12.18 -1.99 0.02
C ILE A 221 -13.67 -1.91 0.34
N ARG A 222 -14.37 -3.02 0.11
CA ARG A 222 -15.78 -3.18 0.43
C ARG A 222 -15.94 -3.83 1.81
N THR A 223 -16.93 -3.39 2.58
CA THR A 223 -17.40 -4.07 3.81
C THR A 223 -18.73 -4.80 3.63
N SER A 224 -19.10 -5.64 4.59
CA SER A 224 -20.28 -6.53 4.56
C SER A 224 -21.62 -5.80 4.52
N ASP A 225 -21.67 -4.58 5.08
CA ASP A 225 -22.79 -3.64 4.96
C ASP A 225 -22.94 -3.03 3.55
N GLY A 226 -21.96 -3.29 2.69
CA GLY A 226 -21.88 -2.84 1.33
C GLY A 226 -21.34 -1.44 1.10
N ALA A 227 -20.81 -0.80 2.15
CA ALA A 227 -20.04 0.41 2.02
C ALA A 227 -18.70 0.16 1.31
N LEU A 228 -18.21 1.21 0.66
CA LEU A 228 -16.87 1.31 0.11
C LEU A 228 -16.05 2.24 1.01
N TRP A 229 -14.90 1.77 1.44
CA TRP A 229 -13.94 2.51 2.23
C TRP A 229 -12.70 2.74 1.38
N PHE A 230 -12.24 3.98 1.27
CA PHE A 230 -11.16 4.33 0.37
C PHE A 230 -10.23 5.39 0.95
N THR A 231 -8.99 5.38 0.49
CA THR A 231 -7.94 6.32 0.87
C THR A 231 -7.77 7.39 -0.19
N ASP A 232 -7.56 8.64 0.22
CA ASP A 232 -7.38 9.79 -0.68
C ASP A 232 -6.08 10.56 -0.37
N PRO A 233 -4.90 9.96 -0.66
CA PRO A 233 -3.61 10.62 -0.49
C PRO A 233 -3.39 11.70 -1.54
N GLN A 234 -2.33 12.50 -1.34
CA GLN A 234 -1.94 13.58 -2.25
C GLN A 234 -0.96 13.13 -3.35
N PHE A 235 -0.86 11.83 -3.62
CA PHE A 235 0.11 11.28 -4.59
C PHE A 235 0.00 11.93 -5.96
N GLY A 236 -1.22 12.15 -6.44
CA GLY A 236 -1.42 12.73 -7.76
C GLY A 236 -0.79 14.12 -7.91
N PHE A 237 -0.83 14.93 -6.85
CA PHE A 237 -0.16 16.24 -6.85
C PHE A 237 1.36 16.09 -6.80
N ILE A 238 1.87 15.23 -5.92
CA ILE A 238 3.31 14.94 -5.76
C ILE A 238 3.91 14.39 -7.08
N GLN A 239 3.11 13.65 -7.84
CA GLN A 239 3.49 13.04 -9.11
C GLN A 239 3.16 13.91 -10.34
N ASN A 240 2.74 15.17 -10.14
CA ASN A 240 2.39 16.13 -11.20
C ASN A 240 1.23 15.70 -12.13
N ILE A 241 0.37 14.79 -11.69
CA ILE A 241 -0.82 14.35 -12.45
C ILE A 241 -2.09 15.06 -11.99
N ARG A 242 -2.07 15.75 -10.84
CA ARG A 242 -3.23 16.46 -10.27
C ARG A 242 -2.86 17.90 -9.88
N PRO A 243 -3.83 18.83 -9.89
CA PRO A 243 -3.65 20.15 -9.30
C PRO A 243 -3.37 20.08 -7.80
N ALA A 244 -3.00 21.22 -7.21
CA ALA A 244 -2.82 21.33 -5.76
C ALA A 244 -4.09 20.84 -5.02
N PRO A 245 -3.94 19.97 -4.01
CA PRO A 245 -5.06 19.39 -3.28
C PRO A 245 -5.82 20.46 -2.49
N GLN A 246 -7.14 20.32 -2.43
CA GLN A 246 -8.02 21.17 -1.63
C GLN A 246 -8.59 20.43 -0.41
N LEU A 247 -8.39 19.11 -0.34
CA LEU A 247 -8.74 18.27 0.80
C LEU A 247 -7.47 17.81 1.53
N PRO A 248 -7.53 17.61 2.86
CA PRO A 248 -6.48 16.88 3.56
C PRO A 248 -6.39 15.44 3.07
N ALA A 249 -5.25 14.78 3.30
CA ALA A 249 -5.11 13.35 3.08
C ALA A 249 -5.96 12.59 4.11
N GLN A 250 -6.98 11.86 3.67
CA GLN A 250 -8.00 11.27 4.55
C GLN A 250 -8.50 9.92 4.05
N VAL A 251 -9.26 9.25 4.91
CA VAL A 251 -9.96 8.00 4.64
C VAL A 251 -11.44 8.27 4.65
N TYR A 252 -12.14 7.77 3.65
CA TYR A 252 -13.56 8.00 3.44
C TYR A 252 -14.32 6.67 3.48
N ARG A 253 -15.59 6.75 3.88
CA ARG A 253 -16.58 5.69 3.72
C ARG A 253 -17.74 6.23 2.91
N TRP A 254 -18.22 5.44 1.95
CA TRP A 254 -19.38 5.76 1.14
C TRP A 254 -20.31 4.56 0.98
N VAL A 255 -21.63 4.76 1.11
CA VAL A 255 -22.62 3.72 0.80
C VAL A 255 -23.21 3.97 -0.59
N PRO A 256 -22.95 3.09 -1.58
CA PRO A 256 -23.47 3.24 -2.93
C PRO A 256 -24.99 3.39 -2.97
N GLY A 257 -25.47 4.33 -3.80
CA GLY A 257 -26.90 4.64 -3.93
C GLY A 257 -27.46 5.57 -2.84
N THR A 258 -26.62 6.07 -1.94
CA THR A 258 -27.02 7.02 -0.89
C THR A 258 -26.12 8.26 -0.91
N THR A 259 -26.49 9.27 -0.11
CA THR A 259 -25.68 10.45 0.15
C THR A 259 -24.73 10.28 1.35
N ASP A 260 -24.64 9.09 1.95
CA ASP A 260 -23.74 8.80 3.06
C ASP A 260 -22.30 8.63 2.55
N LEU A 261 -21.63 9.76 2.35
CA LEU A 261 -20.19 9.88 2.10
C LEU A 261 -19.59 10.70 3.24
N ARG A 262 -18.61 10.13 3.95
CA ARG A 262 -18.01 10.79 5.13
C ARG A 262 -16.55 10.43 5.32
N VAL A 263 -15.84 11.37 5.93
CA VAL A 263 -14.51 11.15 6.49
C VAL A 263 -14.64 10.24 7.70
N VAL A 264 -13.82 9.21 7.75
CA VAL A 264 -13.83 8.21 8.83
C VAL A 264 -12.50 8.11 9.57
N ALA A 265 -11.40 8.57 8.97
CA ALA A 265 -10.13 8.79 9.65
C ALA A 265 -9.33 9.93 9.00
N ASP A 266 -8.58 10.64 9.84
CA ASP A 266 -7.65 11.70 9.49
C ASP A 266 -6.30 11.52 10.19
N GLY A 267 -5.40 12.52 10.08
CA GLY A 267 -4.10 12.51 10.76
C GLY A 267 -3.12 11.46 10.24
N LEU A 268 -3.33 10.95 9.02
CA LEU A 268 -2.39 10.13 8.25
C LEU A 268 -1.67 11.06 7.25
N ALA A 269 -0.37 10.86 7.05
CA ALA A 269 0.40 11.71 6.14
C ALA A 269 0.18 11.33 4.66
N ALA A 270 0.20 10.03 4.36
CA ALA A 270 -0.12 9.48 3.05
C ALA A 270 -0.87 8.14 3.20
N PRO A 271 -2.20 8.16 3.45
CA PRO A 271 -3.00 6.93 3.54
C PRO A 271 -2.98 6.19 2.20
N ASN A 272 -2.61 4.92 2.20
CA ASN A 272 -2.44 4.11 0.99
C ASN A 272 -3.36 2.88 1.07
N GLY A 273 -2.84 1.68 1.35
CA GLY A 273 -3.62 0.46 1.45
C GLY A 273 -4.58 0.44 2.63
N ILE A 274 -5.75 -0.17 2.43
CA ILE A 274 -6.77 -0.37 3.47
C ILE A 274 -7.26 -1.82 3.49
N GLY A 275 -7.34 -2.40 4.69
CA GLY A 275 -7.87 -3.74 4.92
C GLY A 275 -8.64 -3.84 6.23
N PHE A 276 -9.48 -4.85 6.38
CA PHE A 276 -10.27 -5.07 7.60
C PHE A 276 -9.96 -6.44 8.21
N SER A 277 -10.10 -6.58 9.53
CA SER A 277 -10.17 -7.90 10.15
C SER A 277 -11.32 -8.72 9.57
N PRO A 278 -11.29 -10.06 9.64
CA PRO A 278 -12.36 -10.90 9.07
C PRO A 278 -13.76 -10.63 9.63
N ASP A 279 -13.83 -10.13 10.86
CA ASP A 279 -15.08 -9.72 11.52
C ASP A 279 -15.41 -8.22 11.35
N GLU A 280 -14.62 -7.51 10.53
CA GLU A 280 -14.73 -6.07 10.21
C GLU A 280 -14.70 -5.13 11.42
N LYS A 281 -14.19 -5.61 12.58
CA LYS A 281 -14.08 -4.78 13.79
C LYS A 281 -12.81 -3.94 13.84
N ILE A 282 -11.78 -4.32 13.09
CA ILE A 282 -10.53 -3.58 13.01
C ILE A 282 -10.26 -3.17 11.57
N ALA A 283 -9.97 -1.89 11.33
CA ALA A 283 -9.45 -1.42 10.05
C ALA A 283 -7.93 -1.21 10.16
N TYR A 284 -7.19 -1.67 9.16
CA TYR A 284 -5.75 -1.50 9.01
C TYR A 284 -5.48 -0.58 7.83
N ILE A 285 -4.67 0.46 8.03
CA ILE A 285 -4.37 1.46 7.01
C ILE A 285 -2.87 1.73 6.99
N SER A 286 -2.24 1.61 5.82
CA SER A 286 -0.83 1.96 5.65
C SER A 286 -0.65 3.48 5.44
N ASP A 287 0.36 4.03 6.10
CA ASP A 287 0.80 5.42 5.97
C ASP A 287 2.22 5.44 5.39
N THR A 288 2.35 5.95 4.17
CA THR A 288 3.51 5.73 3.28
C THR A 288 4.23 7.01 2.89
N ALA A 289 4.25 8.02 3.77
CA ALA A 289 4.86 9.31 3.42
C ALA A 289 6.39 9.26 3.29
N GLN A 290 7.06 8.22 3.79
CA GLN A 290 8.51 8.05 3.64
C GLN A 290 8.92 7.99 2.16
N ASN A 291 9.88 8.83 1.80
CA ASN A 291 10.51 8.84 0.49
C ASN A 291 11.95 9.38 0.59
N SER A 292 12.64 9.55 -0.54
CA SER A 292 14.04 10.00 -0.58
C SER A 292 14.27 11.41 -0.04
N THR A 293 13.28 12.30 -0.11
CA THR A 293 13.35 13.68 0.41
C THR A 293 12.82 13.79 1.83
N ALA A 294 12.09 12.78 2.31
CA ALA A 294 11.57 12.68 3.67
C ALA A 294 11.86 11.28 4.28
N PRO A 295 13.14 10.93 4.53
CA PRO A 295 13.52 9.59 4.95
C PRO A 295 13.02 9.20 6.35
N THR A 296 12.64 10.18 7.17
CA THR A 296 12.08 9.98 8.52
C THR A 296 10.55 10.07 8.58
N ALA A 297 9.88 10.27 7.44
CA ALA A 297 8.42 10.29 7.40
C ALA A 297 7.83 8.88 7.61
N THR A 298 6.51 8.81 7.72
CA THR A 298 5.75 7.61 8.09
C THR A 298 5.97 6.47 7.09
N LYS A 299 6.16 5.26 7.62
CA LYS A 299 6.16 4.01 6.87
C LYS A 299 5.49 2.91 7.68
N THR A 300 4.33 3.22 8.23
CA THR A 300 3.72 2.49 9.34
C THR A 300 2.30 2.08 8.99
N ILE A 301 1.90 0.89 9.39
CA ILE A 301 0.51 0.44 9.36
C ILE A 301 -0.12 0.81 10.71
N TYR A 302 -1.27 1.47 10.65
CA TYR A 302 -2.08 1.80 11.81
C TYR A 302 -3.34 0.93 11.85
N ALA A 303 -3.74 0.52 13.05
CA ALA A 303 -5.02 -0.13 13.30
C ALA A 303 -6.00 0.86 13.94
N TYR A 304 -7.29 0.66 13.64
CA TYR A 304 -8.41 1.42 14.19
C TYR A 304 -9.52 0.47 14.59
N ASP A 305 -10.22 0.78 15.67
CA ASP A 305 -11.46 0.08 16.00
C ASP A 305 -12.58 0.65 15.12
N VAL A 306 -13.33 -0.24 14.46
CA VAL A 306 -14.58 0.07 13.78
C VAL A 306 -15.67 0.04 14.83
N VAL A 307 -16.13 1.23 15.20
CA VAL A 307 -17.12 1.44 16.26
C VAL A 307 -18.40 2.00 15.66
N THR A 308 -19.54 1.56 16.18
CA THR A 308 -20.84 2.07 15.75
C THR A 308 -21.38 3.02 16.82
N SER A 309 -21.76 4.23 16.41
CA SER A 309 -22.50 5.18 17.25
C SER A 309 -23.82 5.49 16.55
N GLY A 310 -24.93 5.22 17.23
CA GLY A 310 -26.23 5.19 16.56
C GLY A 310 -26.30 4.08 15.51
N SER A 311 -26.62 4.43 14.27
CA SER A 311 -26.62 3.51 13.12
C SER A 311 -25.34 3.52 12.30
N GLU A 312 -24.36 4.36 12.66
CA GLU A 312 -23.27 4.71 11.75
C GLU A 312 -21.90 4.20 12.24
N PRO A 313 -21.16 3.39 11.43
CA PRO A 313 -19.81 2.94 11.78
C PRO A 313 -18.76 4.05 11.55
N PHE A 314 -17.77 4.20 12.42
CA PHE A 314 -16.64 5.14 12.26
C PHE A 314 -15.35 4.52 12.81
N LEU A 315 -14.19 5.09 12.47
CA LEU A 315 -12.91 4.62 13.01
C LEU A 315 -12.53 5.39 14.27
N SER A 316 -12.06 4.66 15.27
CA SER A 316 -11.59 5.22 16.53
C SER A 316 -10.33 4.48 17.02
N ASN A 317 -9.73 4.94 18.12
CA ASN A 317 -8.59 4.28 18.76
C ASN A 317 -7.43 3.95 17.80
N LYS A 318 -7.02 4.95 17.01
CA LYS A 318 -5.82 4.88 16.17
C LYS A 318 -4.63 4.40 17.02
N ARG A 319 -4.01 3.31 16.59
CA ARG A 319 -2.83 2.75 17.24
C ARG A 319 -1.85 2.21 16.22
N THR A 320 -0.56 2.31 16.54
CA THR A 320 0.48 1.66 15.74
C THR A 320 0.23 0.16 15.73
N PHE A 321 0.22 -0.41 14.53
CA PHE A 321 0.09 -1.86 14.34
C PHE A 321 1.44 -2.49 14.00
N ALA A 322 2.03 -2.10 12.87
CA ALA A 322 3.29 -2.68 12.39
C ALA A 322 4.08 -1.70 11.52
N MET A 323 5.37 -1.95 11.37
CA MET A 323 6.26 -1.24 10.46
C MET A 323 7.18 -2.24 9.76
N PRO A 324 7.29 -2.24 8.42
CA PRO A 324 8.22 -3.12 7.73
C PRO A 324 9.68 -2.66 7.92
N SER A 325 10.58 -3.63 7.92
CA SER A 325 12.02 -3.38 8.00
C SER A 325 12.59 -2.82 6.68
N VAL A 326 12.00 -3.19 5.53
CA VAL A 326 12.45 -2.79 4.19
C VAL A 326 11.31 -2.07 3.45
N GLY A 327 11.63 -0.92 2.86
CA GLY A 327 10.69 -0.10 2.12
C GLY A 327 9.54 0.45 2.98
N ILE A 328 8.40 0.65 2.33
CA ILE A 328 7.14 1.15 2.89
C ILE A 328 6.04 0.08 2.74
N PRO A 329 5.05 0.02 3.64
CA PRO A 329 3.92 -0.89 3.51
C PRO A 329 2.88 -0.30 2.55
N ASP A 330 2.44 -1.02 1.54
CA ASP A 330 1.50 -0.51 0.53
C ASP A 330 0.12 -1.19 0.70
N GLY A 331 -0.36 -1.96 -0.27
CA GLY A 331 -1.64 -2.66 -0.21
C GLY A 331 -1.74 -3.63 0.97
N ILE A 332 -2.91 -3.69 1.61
CA ILE A 332 -3.17 -4.55 2.79
C ILE A 332 -4.26 -5.58 2.46
N LYS A 333 -4.10 -6.82 2.96
CA LYS A 333 -5.14 -7.86 2.95
C LYS A 333 -5.08 -8.66 4.26
N THR A 334 -6.18 -9.32 4.61
CA THR A 334 -6.26 -10.18 5.80
C THR A 334 -6.73 -11.59 5.43
N ASP A 335 -6.20 -12.60 6.11
CA ASP A 335 -6.69 -13.98 5.96
C ASP A 335 -7.84 -14.30 6.93
N LYS A 336 -8.47 -15.48 6.81
CA LYS A 336 -9.56 -15.92 7.72
C LYS A 336 -9.15 -16.04 9.19
N ALA A 337 -7.86 -16.20 9.48
CA ALA A 337 -7.36 -16.26 10.86
C ALA A 337 -7.10 -14.86 11.44
N GLY A 338 -7.24 -13.81 10.63
CA GLY A 338 -7.01 -12.42 11.00
C GLY A 338 -5.54 -12.00 10.90
N ASN A 339 -4.67 -12.81 10.31
CA ASN A 339 -3.31 -12.38 10.01
C ASN A 339 -3.36 -11.28 8.96
N VAL A 340 -2.48 -10.30 9.12
CA VAL A 340 -2.43 -9.10 8.28
C VAL A 340 -1.24 -9.20 7.35
N TYR A 341 -1.49 -9.03 6.07
CA TYR A 341 -0.49 -9.07 5.00
C TYR A 341 -0.35 -7.66 4.44
N ALA A 342 0.88 -7.22 4.17
CA ALA A 342 1.12 -6.00 3.42
C ALA A 342 2.23 -6.18 2.37
N GLY A 343 2.03 -5.57 1.20
CA GLY A 343 3.09 -5.38 0.21
C GLY A 343 4.16 -4.45 0.79
N CYS A 344 5.44 -4.81 0.62
CA CYS A 344 6.59 -4.14 1.21
C CYS A 344 7.78 -4.17 0.24
N GLY A 345 8.85 -3.44 0.57
CA GLY A 345 10.04 -3.33 -0.29
C GLY A 345 10.83 -4.63 -0.48
N ASP A 346 10.58 -5.66 0.33
CA ASP A 346 11.20 -6.99 0.27
C ASP A 346 10.23 -8.11 -0.13
N GLY A 347 8.95 -7.80 -0.38
CA GLY A 347 7.93 -8.77 -0.76
C GLY A 347 6.63 -8.54 0.01
N VAL A 348 6.02 -9.61 0.52
CA VAL A 348 4.84 -9.52 1.39
C VAL A 348 5.20 -9.89 2.81
N ASN A 349 4.95 -8.99 3.74
CA ASN A 349 5.18 -9.20 5.17
C ASN A 349 3.87 -9.61 5.86
N VAL A 350 3.95 -10.56 6.78
CA VAL A 350 2.79 -11.19 7.43
C VAL A 350 2.89 -11.03 8.95
N TRP A 351 1.87 -10.45 9.56
CA TRP A 351 1.79 -10.22 11.00
C TRP A 351 0.57 -10.91 11.61
N THR A 352 0.65 -11.23 12.90
CA THR A 352 -0.53 -11.61 13.69
C THR A 352 -1.55 -10.46 13.75
N PRO A 353 -2.80 -10.69 14.16
CA PRO A 353 -3.77 -9.61 14.39
C PRO A 353 -3.33 -8.57 15.45
N GLN A 354 -2.26 -8.83 16.20
CA GLN A 354 -1.68 -7.92 17.19
C GLN A 354 -0.42 -7.20 16.70
N GLY A 355 0.01 -7.42 15.45
CA GLY A 355 1.16 -6.73 14.86
C GLY A 355 2.51 -7.41 15.11
N LYS A 356 2.53 -8.65 15.61
CA LYS A 356 3.77 -9.44 15.73
C LYS A 356 4.13 -10.02 14.36
N LEU A 357 5.36 -9.77 13.87
CA LEU A 357 5.81 -10.31 12.59
C LEU A 357 5.91 -11.84 12.67
N LEU A 358 5.20 -12.52 11.77
CA LEU A 358 5.23 -13.97 11.62
C LEU A 358 6.31 -14.39 10.61
N GLY A 359 6.31 -13.72 9.47
CA GLY A 359 7.20 -14.07 8.37
C GLY A 359 7.02 -13.20 7.14
N LYS A 360 7.76 -13.55 6.09
CA LYS A 360 7.78 -12.83 4.83
C LYS A 360 7.78 -13.79 3.64
N ILE A 361 7.07 -13.42 2.60
CA ILE A 361 7.17 -13.99 1.26
C ILE A 361 8.08 -13.06 0.45
N LEU A 362 9.32 -13.47 0.22
CA LEU A 362 10.35 -12.61 -0.36
C LEU A 362 10.23 -12.56 -1.88
N VAL A 363 10.22 -11.33 -2.42
CA VAL A 363 10.27 -11.06 -3.85
C VAL A 363 11.26 -9.92 -4.08
N THR A 364 12.32 -10.17 -4.85
CA THR A 364 13.31 -9.14 -5.19
C THR A 364 12.63 -7.98 -5.91
N GLY A 365 12.86 -6.76 -5.42
CA GLY A 365 12.18 -5.56 -5.94
C GLY A 365 10.88 -5.22 -5.23
N GLY A 366 10.42 -6.05 -4.28
CA GLY A 366 9.25 -5.79 -3.45
C GLY A 366 7.93 -6.22 -4.07
N VAL A 367 6.83 -5.93 -3.39
CA VAL A 367 5.46 -6.14 -3.90
C VAL A 367 4.65 -4.92 -3.51
N ALA A 368 4.03 -4.24 -4.48
CA ALA A 368 3.16 -3.10 -4.22
C ALA A 368 1.80 -3.59 -3.71
N ASN A 369 1.10 -4.39 -4.51
CA ASN A 369 -0.18 -4.98 -4.11
C ASN A 369 -0.22 -6.50 -4.38
N PHE A 370 -1.24 -7.17 -3.86
CA PHE A 370 -1.40 -8.60 -3.99
C PHE A 370 -2.85 -9.04 -3.77
N ALA A 371 -3.19 -10.21 -4.30
CA ALA A 371 -4.49 -10.85 -4.11
C ALA A 371 -4.32 -12.17 -3.36
N LEU A 372 -5.11 -12.35 -2.29
CA LEU A 372 -5.30 -13.65 -1.66
C LEU A 372 -6.39 -14.41 -2.43
N GLY A 373 -6.04 -15.57 -2.96
CA GLY A 373 -6.96 -16.50 -3.62
C GLY A 373 -7.25 -17.75 -2.79
N ASP A 374 -8.11 -18.60 -3.33
CA ASP A 374 -8.44 -19.88 -2.71
C ASP A 374 -7.25 -20.85 -2.76
N ASN A 375 -7.29 -21.89 -1.92
CA ASN A 375 -6.29 -22.96 -1.88
C ASN A 375 -4.85 -22.47 -1.68
N GLY A 376 -4.65 -21.38 -0.92
CA GLY A 376 -3.33 -20.84 -0.62
C GLY A 376 -2.66 -20.09 -1.75
N MET A 377 -3.39 -19.71 -2.80
CA MET A 377 -2.87 -18.87 -3.87
C MET A 377 -2.66 -17.43 -3.37
N VAL A 378 -1.49 -16.85 -3.64
CA VAL A 378 -1.23 -15.42 -3.47
C VAL A 378 -0.63 -14.85 -4.75
N PHE A 379 -1.32 -13.94 -5.40
CA PHE A 379 -0.83 -13.24 -6.58
C PHE A 379 -0.01 -12.02 -6.13
N LEU A 380 1.25 -11.96 -6.53
CA LEU A 380 2.20 -10.94 -6.08
C LEU A 380 2.56 -10.03 -7.26
N LEU A 381 2.18 -8.76 -7.17
CA LEU A 381 2.38 -7.76 -8.22
C LEU A 381 3.72 -7.07 -7.99
N ASN A 382 4.68 -7.31 -8.89
CA ASN A 382 6.06 -6.85 -8.79
C ASN A 382 6.45 -6.09 -10.07
N GLU A 383 5.72 -5.01 -10.36
CA GLU A 383 5.93 -4.12 -11.50
C GLU A 383 5.85 -4.85 -12.85
N ASP A 384 6.98 -5.27 -13.42
CA ASP A 384 7.06 -5.96 -14.71
C ASP A 384 6.82 -7.48 -14.61
N LYS A 385 6.61 -8.00 -13.39
CA LYS A 385 6.43 -9.42 -13.11
C LYS A 385 5.20 -9.70 -12.26
N LEU A 386 4.55 -10.82 -12.58
CA LEU A 386 3.51 -11.41 -11.75
C LEU A 386 3.99 -12.75 -11.23
N PHE A 387 4.08 -12.87 -9.92
CA PHE A 387 4.36 -14.14 -9.26
C PHE A 387 3.09 -14.72 -8.65
N LEU A 388 3.06 -16.04 -8.54
CA LEU A 388 2.09 -16.79 -7.77
C LEU A 388 2.82 -17.53 -6.65
N ALA A 389 2.52 -17.17 -5.40
CA ALA A 389 2.85 -18.04 -4.28
C ALA A 389 1.74 -19.07 -4.06
N THR A 390 2.11 -20.30 -3.74
CA THR A 390 1.18 -21.35 -3.29
C THR A 390 1.59 -21.75 -1.89
N LEU A 391 0.68 -21.57 -0.93
CA LEU A 391 0.88 -21.87 0.50
C LEU A 391 -0.03 -23.02 0.96
N GLY A 392 0.02 -23.38 2.25
CA GLY A 392 -0.66 -24.54 2.87
C GLY A 392 -2.20 -24.51 2.89
N GLY A 393 -2.82 -23.52 2.24
CA GLY A 393 -4.25 -23.26 2.29
C GLY A 393 -4.55 -22.03 3.13
N LEU A 394 -4.38 -20.85 2.54
CA LEU A 394 -5.01 -19.64 3.05
C LEU A 394 -6.50 -19.77 2.76
N GLY A 395 -7.32 -19.87 3.79
CA GLY A 395 -8.66 -19.35 3.62
C GLY A 395 -8.52 -17.83 3.47
N ALA A 396 -8.65 -17.28 2.27
CA ALA A 396 -8.86 -15.84 2.12
C ALA A 396 -10.14 -15.48 2.87
N ALA A 397 -10.15 -14.44 3.71
CA ALA A 397 -11.41 -13.93 4.24
C ALA A 397 -12.25 -13.58 3.00
N THR A 398 -13.30 -14.35 2.73
CA THR A 398 -14.11 -14.13 1.53
C THR A 398 -14.70 -12.73 1.67
N GLN A 399 -14.46 -11.86 0.68
CA GLN A 399 -15.20 -10.62 0.56
C GLN A 399 -16.68 -10.95 0.78
N PRO A 400 -17.35 -10.33 1.75
CA PRO A 400 -18.66 -10.77 2.20
C PRO A 400 -19.64 -10.75 1.02
N LYS A 401 -20.20 -11.92 0.69
CA LYS A 401 -21.37 -12.03 -0.19
C LYS A 401 -22.56 -11.47 0.58
N SER A 402 -22.78 -10.15 0.52
CA SER A 402 -23.97 -9.57 1.15
C SER A 402 -25.22 -9.88 0.33
N ALA A 403 -26.35 -10.03 1.02
CA ALA A 403 -27.67 -10.20 0.44
C ALA A 403 -27.96 -9.10 -0.61
N VAL A 404 -28.67 -9.50 -1.67
CA VAL A 404 -29.18 -8.60 -2.71
C VAL A 404 -30.17 -7.63 -2.06
N PHE A 405 -29.72 -6.44 -1.67
CA PHE A 405 -30.62 -5.33 -1.47
C PHE A 405 -30.95 -4.77 -2.85
N GLY A 406 -32.26 -4.78 -3.17
CA GLY A 406 -32.79 -4.45 -4.48
C GLY A 406 -32.19 -3.15 -5.02
N ILE A 407 -31.44 -3.28 -6.11
CA ILE A 407 -30.94 -2.15 -6.88
C ILE A 407 -32.19 -1.54 -7.53
N ALA A 408 -32.62 -0.37 -7.06
CA ALA A 408 -33.54 0.45 -7.82
C ALA A 408 -32.80 0.83 -9.11
N SER A 409 -33.18 0.18 -10.20
CA SER A 409 -32.85 0.57 -11.56
C SER A 409 -33.50 1.94 -11.81
N ASP A 410 -32.74 3.01 -11.59
CA ASP A 410 -32.83 4.29 -12.32
C ASP A 410 -32.02 5.35 -11.58
N PHE A 411 -30.73 5.43 -11.91
CA PHE A 411 -29.91 6.59 -11.56
C PHE A 411 -30.02 7.63 -12.68
N ARG A 412 -30.94 8.58 -12.51
CA ARG A 412 -30.85 9.90 -13.15
C ARG A 412 -30.43 10.89 -12.06
N VAL A 413 -29.24 11.46 -12.22
CA VAL A 413 -28.91 12.79 -11.67
C VAL A 413 -29.10 13.78 -12.79
#